data_AF-A0A8H9FR93-F1
#
_entry.id   AF-A0A8H9FR93-F1
#
_cell.length_a   1.000
_cell.length_b   1.000
_cell.length_c   1.000
_cell.angle_alpha   90.00
_cell.angle_beta   90.00
_cell.angle_gamma   90.00
#
_symmetry.space_group_name_H-M   'P 1'
#
loop_
_entity.id
_entity.type
_entity.pdbx_description
1 polymer ?
#
loop_
_entity_poly.entity_id
_entity_poly.type
_entity_poly.pdbx_seq_one_letter_code
_entity_poly.pdbx_strand_id
1 'polypeptide(L)'
;MLVFCLVGTIPLELVLGLGVLRQVRRLGLTILLAAGPFVLWDLWATDAGHWWFDPEQTLPVRVAGIPLEEIGFFVVIPLCAILTYEAVRTLRGRPGRWFARERTDAPRVKETT
;
A
#
# COMPACT_ATOMS: atom_id res chain seq x y z
N MET A 1 1.01 4.51 -15.80
CA MET A 1 0.34 3.36 -15.15
C MET A 1 0.01 3.61 -13.68
N LEU A 2 0.98 3.94 -12.82
CA LEU A 2 0.75 4.03 -11.36
C LEU A 2 -0.35 5.02 -10.95
N VAL A 3 -0.39 6.19 -11.58
CA VAL A 3 -1.46 7.18 -11.34
C VAL A 3 -2.84 6.57 -11.60
N PHE A 4 -2.98 5.79 -12.68
CA PHE A 4 -4.24 5.10 -12.98
C PHE A 4 -4.61 4.08 -11.90
N CYS A 5 -3.65 3.30 -11.39
CA CYS A 5 -3.88 2.37 -10.27
C CYS A 5 -4.34 3.09 -9.00
N LEU A 6 -3.72 4.23 -8.67
CA LEU A 6 -4.11 5.04 -7.52
C LEU A 6 -5.49 5.66 -7.70
N VAL A 7 -5.79 6.21 -8.86
CA VAL A 7 -7.12 6.76 -9.20
C VAL A 7 -8.19 5.68 -9.13
N GLY A 8 -7.89 4.44 -9.53
CA GLY A 8 -8.82 3.32 -9.44
C GLY A 8 -9.06 2.81 -8.01
N THR A 9 -8.06 2.89 -7.13
CA THR A 9 -8.12 2.24 -5.80
C THR A 9 -8.37 3.21 -4.65
N ILE A 10 -7.88 4.45 -4.69
CA ILE A 10 -8.09 5.45 -3.63
C ILE A 10 -9.60 5.74 -3.38
N PRO A 11 -10.45 5.87 -4.41
CA PRO A 11 -11.89 6.08 -4.18
C PRO A 11 -12.56 4.97 -3.37
N LEU A 12 -12.06 3.73 -3.43
CA LEU A 12 -12.59 2.62 -2.63
C LEU A 12 -12.48 2.91 -1.12
N GLU A 13 -11.41 3.55 -0.68
CA GLU A 13 -11.25 3.92 0.72
C GLU A 13 -12.25 4.98 1.16
N LEU A 14 -12.54 5.96 0.30
CA LEU A 14 -13.48 7.03 0.59
C LEU A 14 -14.93 6.52 0.59
N VAL A 15 -15.28 5.68 -0.38
CA VAL A 15 -16.65 5.16 -0.56
C VAL A 15 -16.98 4.10 0.50
N LEU A 16 -16.03 3.24 0.86
CA LEU A 16 -16.26 2.13 1.80
C LEU A 16 -15.78 2.42 3.23
N GLY A 17 -15.11 3.56 3.46
CA GLY A 17 -14.62 3.95 4.79
C GLY A 17 -13.61 2.96 5.38
N LEU A 18 -12.67 2.46 4.57
CA LEU A 18 -11.77 1.35 4.95
C LEU A 18 -10.77 1.71 6.06
N GLY A 19 -10.36 2.99 6.14
CA GLY A 19 -9.43 3.48 7.17
C GLY A 19 -7.99 2.96 7.06
N VAL A 20 -7.60 2.41 5.90
CA VAL A 20 -6.27 1.85 5.63
C VAL A 20 -5.21 2.95 5.64
N LEU A 21 -5.46 4.08 4.96
CA LEU A 21 -4.52 5.20 4.92
C LEU A 21 -4.39 5.94 6.26
N ARG A 22 -5.36 5.79 7.19
CA ARG A 22 -5.25 6.33 8.56
C ARG A 22 -4.20 5.57 9.39
N GLN A 23 -3.84 4.34 9.02
CA GLN A 23 -2.90 3.50 9.76
C GLN A 23 -1.49 3.53 9.17
N VAL A 24 -0.96 4.73 8.94
CA VAL A 24 0.32 4.97 8.25
C VAL A 24 1.49 4.14 8.79
N ARG A 25 1.56 3.88 10.10
CA ARG A 25 2.64 3.07 10.70
C ARG A 25 2.58 1.60 10.30
N ARG A 26 1.38 1.02 10.27
CA ARG A 26 1.18 -0.39 9.89
C ARG A 26 1.35 -0.55 8.38
N LEU A 27 0.73 0.35 7.63
CA LEU A 27 0.84 0.38 6.17
C LEU A 27 2.29 0.56 5.73
N GLY A 28 3.01 1.52 6.32
CA GLY A 28 4.43 1.76 6.03
C GLY A 28 5.30 0.54 6.34
N LEU A 29 5.05 -0.17 7.45
CA LEU A 29 5.78 -1.40 7.78
C LEU A 29 5.47 -2.54 6.79
N THR A 30 4.20 -2.70 6.40
CA THR A 30 3.81 -3.70 5.40
C THR A 30 4.45 -3.40 4.04
N ILE A 31 4.38 -2.14 3.58
CA ILE A 31 5.01 -1.73 2.33
C ILE A 31 6.53 -1.91 2.42
N LEU A 32 7.17 -1.53 3.53
CA LEU A 32 8.61 -1.69 3.70
C LEU A 32 9.02 -3.17 3.61
N LEU A 33 8.29 -4.07 4.27
CA LEU A 33 8.58 -5.50 4.19
C LEU A 33 8.29 -6.09 2.80
N ALA A 34 7.25 -5.59 2.12
CA ALA A 34 6.88 -6.05 0.79
C ALA A 34 7.83 -5.52 -0.30
N ALA A 35 8.28 -4.27 -0.20
CA ALA A 35 9.11 -3.57 -1.19
C ALA A 35 10.60 -3.76 -0.95
N GLY A 36 11.03 -3.76 0.32
CA GLY A 36 12.43 -3.70 0.73
C GLY A 36 13.33 -4.74 0.05
N PRO A 37 12.99 -6.04 0.10
CA PRO A 37 13.79 -7.07 -0.55
C PRO A 37 13.96 -6.88 -2.06
N PHE A 38 12.91 -6.41 -2.75
CA PHE A 38 12.96 -6.19 -4.20
C PHE A 38 13.78 -4.95 -4.55
N VAL A 39 13.62 -3.85 -3.81
CA VAL A 39 14.44 -2.65 -4.02
C VAL A 39 15.92 -2.95 -3.78
N LEU A 40 16.24 -3.69 -2.71
CA LEU A 40 17.61 -4.11 -2.42
C LEU A 40 18.19 -4.99 -3.53
N TRP A 41 17.40 -5.94 -4.02
CA TRP A 41 17.79 -6.80 -5.12
C TRP A 41 18.03 -6.02 -6.41
N ASP A 42 17.11 -5.11 -6.77
CA ASP A 42 17.23 -4.30 -7.98
C ASP A 42 18.47 -3.42 -7.93
N LEU A 43 18.72 -2.74 -6.81
CA LEU A 43 19.93 -1.93 -6.63
C LEU A 43 21.19 -2.77 -6.85
N TRP A 44 21.25 -3.95 -6.23
CA TRP A 44 22.40 -4.85 -6.38
C TRP A 44 22.55 -5.38 -7.80
N ALA A 45 21.47 -5.81 -8.44
CA ALA A 45 21.51 -6.40 -9.77
C ALA A 45 21.85 -5.37 -10.86
N THR A 46 21.38 -4.13 -10.72
CA THR A 46 21.72 -3.04 -11.65
C THR A 46 23.15 -2.56 -11.44
N ASP A 47 23.63 -2.48 -10.19
CA ASP A 47 25.03 -2.14 -9.89
C ASP A 47 26.01 -3.23 -10.38
N ALA A 48 25.64 -4.51 -10.24
CA ALA A 48 26.40 -5.64 -10.77
C ALA A 48 26.37 -5.76 -12.30
N GLY A 49 25.57 -4.93 -12.99
CA GLY A 49 25.43 -4.97 -14.45
C GLY A 49 24.70 -6.22 -14.97
N HIS A 50 23.95 -6.92 -14.11
CA HIS A 50 23.14 -8.06 -14.53
C HIS A 50 22.01 -7.65 -15.48
N TRP A 51 21.51 -6.42 -15.32
CA TRP A 51 20.49 -5.81 -16.17
C TRP A 51 20.48 -4.30 -15.98
N TRP A 52 19.77 -3.58 -16.86
CA TRP A 52 19.67 -2.12 -16.83
C TRP A 52 18.28 -1.65 -17.24
N PHE A 53 17.96 -0.41 -16.86
CA PHE A 53 16.72 0.25 -17.23
C PHE A 53 16.90 1.10 -18.48
N ASP A 54 16.17 0.76 -19.54
CA ASP A 54 16.17 1.50 -20.81
C ASP A 54 15.65 2.94 -20.60
N PRO A 55 16.48 3.97 -20.84
CA PRO A 55 16.07 5.37 -20.71
C PRO A 55 14.95 5.81 -21.66
N GLU A 56 14.73 5.10 -22.78
CA GLU A 56 13.67 5.43 -23.73
C GLU A 56 12.30 4.92 -23.27
N GLN A 57 12.29 3.90 -22.41
CA GLN A 57 11.08 3.28 -21.87
C GLN A 57 10.77 3.71 -20.44
N THR A 58 11.68 4.48 -19.82
CA THR A 58 11.55 4.89 -18.42
C THR A 58 11.58 6.40 -18.22
N LEU A 59 11.04 6.86 -17.11
CA LEU A 59 11.13 8.27 -16.75
C LEU A 59 12.59 8.69 -16.48
N PRO A 60 12.98 9.92 -16.86
CA PRO A 60 14.36 10.38 -16.74
C PRO A 60 14.80 10.58 -15.27
N VAL A 61 13.84 10.70 -14.34
CA VAL A 61 14.12 10.91 -12.92
C VAL A 61 14.57 9.59 -12.30
N ARG A 62 15.77 9.58 -11.71
CA ARG A 62 16.38 8.40 -11.08
C ARG A 62 16.78 8.66 -9.64
N VAL A 63 16.71 7.63 -8.81
CA VAL A 63 17.18 7.63 -7.42
C VAL A 63 18.07 6.40 -7.24
N ALA A 64 19.33 6.60 -6.86
CA ALA A 64 20.32 5.54 -6.72
C ALA A 64 20.43 4.62 -7.97
N GLY A 65 20.31 5.19 -9.17
CA GLY A 65 20.38 4.47 -10.45
C GLY A 65 19.06 3.89 -10.96
N ILE A 66 18.06 3.74 -10.08
CA ILE A 66 16.75 3.17 -10.41
C ILE A 66 15.77 4.28 -10.83
N PRO A 67 14.96 4.10 -11.90
CA PRO A 67 13.90 5.02 -12.27
C PRO A 67 12.89 5.25 -11.13
N LEU A 68 12.43 6.49 -10.96
CA LEU A 68 11.50 6.86 -9.91
C LEU A 68 10.18 6.06 -9.97
N GLU A 69 9.72 5.74 -11.18
CA GLU A 69 8.52 4.95 -11.36
C GLU A 69 8.65 3.50 -10.87
N GLU A 70 9.83 2.91 -10.91
CA GLU A 70 10.06 1.55 -10.38
C GLU A 70 10.00 1.56 -8.85
N ILE A 71 10.62 2.56 -8.23
CA ILE A 71 10.49 2.79 -6.79
C ILE A 71 9.03 3.04 -6.41
N GLY A 72 8.32 3.84 -7.22
CA GLY A 72 6.89 4.07 -7.08
C GLY A 72 6.07 2.78 -7.22
N PHE A 73 6.44 1.89 -8.14
CA PHE A 73 5.77 0.61 -8.37
C PHE A 73 5.83 -0.28 -7.12
N PHE A 74 6.99 -0.41 -6.49
CA PHE A 74 7.15 -1.19 -5.27
C PHE A 74 6.32 -0.67 -4.09
N VAL A 75 5.91 0.60 -4.11
CA VAL A 75 5.03 1.19 -3.07
C VAL A 75 3.56 1.09 -3.46
N VAL A 76 3.23 1.49 -4.68
CA VAL A 76 1.84 1.62 -5.16
C VAL A 76 1.16 0.26 -5.31
N ILE A 77 1.87 -0.76 -5.80
CA ILE A 77 1.25 -2.08 -6.03
C ILE A 77 0.84 -2.76 -4.71
N PRO A 78 1.70 -2.85 -3.67
CA PRO A 78 1.26 -3.36 -2.37
C PRO A 78 0.11 -2.55 -1.76
N LEU A 79 0.12 -1.23 -1.91
CA LEU A 79 -0.98 -0.37 -1.45
C LEU A 79 -2.29 -0.73 -2.14
N CYS A 80 -2.29 -0.83 -3.47
CA CYS A 80 -3.47 -1.20 -4.27
C CYS A 80 -4.01 -2.57 -3.88
N ALA A 81 -3.13 -3.54 -3.63
CA ALA A 81 -3.50 -4.88 -3.19
C ALA A 81 -4.21 -4.86 -1.83
N ILE A 82 -3.68 -4.11 -0.85
CA ILE A 82 -4.29 -3.97 0.49
C ILE A 82 -5.66 -3.30 0.40
N LEU A 83 -5.76 -2.18 -0.33
CA LEU A 83 -7.02 -1.45 -0.51
C LEU A 83 -8.10 -2.32 -1.14
N THR A 84 -7.74 -3.04 -2.21
CA THR A 84 -8.67 -3.94 -2.91
C THR A 84 -9.09 -5.10 -2.01
N TYR A 85 -8.15 -5.68 -1.25
CA TYR A 85 -8.46 -6.76 -0.31
C TYR A 85 -9.45 -6.32 0.77
N GLU A 86 -9.21 -5.16 1.40
CA GLU A 86 -10.11 -4.63 2.44
C GLU A 86 -11.46 -4.20 1.86
N ALA A 87 -11.50 -3.69 0.62
CA ALA A 87 -12.75 -3.41 -0.09
C ALA A 87 -13.60 -4.68 -0.28
N VAL A 88 -13.01 -5.74 -0.85
CA VAL A 88 -13.70 -7.03 -1.06
C VAL A 88 -14.14 -7.63 0.27
N ARG A 89 -13.29 -7.54 1.30
CA ARG A 89 -13.61 -8.05 2.64
C ARG A 89 -14.83 -7.34 3.24
N THR A 90 -14.89 -6.02 3.11
CA THR A 90 -15.99 -5.19 3.61
C THR A 90 -17.29 -5.51 2.87
N LEU A 91 -17.24 -5.63 1.54
CA LEU A 91 -18.39 -6.01 0.72
C LEU A 91 -18.92 -7.42 1.04
N ARG A 92 -18.06 -8.35 1.47
CA ARG A 92 -18.46 -9.70 1.89
C ARG A 92 -19.03 -9.77 3.32
N GLY A 93 -19.27 -8.63 3.97
CA GLY A 93 -19.85 -8.60 5.32
C GLY A 93 -18.94 -9.19 6.40
N ARG A 94 -17.63 -9.35 6.13
CA ARG A 94 -16.66 -9.82 7.12
C ARG A 94 -16.07 -8.59 7.80
N PRO A 95 -16.53 -8.19 9.01
CA PRO A 95 -16.02 -7.00 9.65
C PRO A 95 -14.48 -7.06 9.71
N GLY A 96 -13.85 -5.99 9.24
CA GLY A 96 -12.42 -5.78 9.38
C GLY A 96 -12.03 -5.97 10.83
N ARG A 97 -10.94 -6.71 11.11
CA ARG A 97 -10.36 -6.80 12.48
C ARG A 97 -10.01 -5.42 13.03
N TRP A 98 -9.90 -4.43 12.14
CA TRP A 98 -9.66 -3.03 12.42
C TRP A 98 -10.84 -2.33 13.12
N PHE A 99 -12.10 -2.69 12.79
CA PHE A 99 -13.30 -2.17 13.47
C PHE A 99 -13.54 -2.78 14.87
N ALA A 100 -12.87 -3.88 15.20
CA ALA A 100 -13.01 -4.48 16.53
C ALA A 100 -12.35 -3.62 17.63
N ARG A 101 -11.35 -2.80 17.27
CA ARG A 101 -10.61 -2.02 18.25
C ARG A 101 -11.36 -0.77 18.71
N GLU A 102 -12.07 -0.08 17.81
CA GLU A 102 -12.87 1.11 18.17
C GLU A 102 -14.10 0.76 19.04
N ARG A 103 -14.59 -0.48 18.97
CA ARG A 103 -15.74 -0.93 19.81
C ARG A 103 -15.35 -1.28 21.25
N THR A 104 -14.05 -1.44 21.55
CA THR A 104 -13.59 -1.75 22.91
C THR A 104 -13.45 -0.49 23.77
N ASP A 105 -13.34 0.68 23.14
CA ASP A 105 -13.27 1.99 23.81
C ASP A 105 -14.62 2.71 23.93
N ALA A 106 -15.72 2.10 23.48
CA ALA A 106 -17.05 2.63 23.74
C ALA A 106 -17.33 2.53 25.25
N PRO A 107 -17.66 3.64 25.95
CA PRO A 107 -17.99 3.59 27.35
C PRO A 107 -19.15 2.61 27.53
N ARG A 108 -18.92 1.57 28.32
CA ARG A 108 -19.95 0.61 28.74
C ARG A 108 -21.02 1.43 29.46
N VAL A 109 -22.09 1.77 28.75
CA VAL A 109 -23.28 2.38 29.34
C VAL A 109 -23.70 1.42 30.44
N LYS A 110 -23.53 1.86 31.69
CA LYS A 110 -23.95 1.09 32.85
C LYS A 110 -25.47 1.09 32.83
N GLU A 111 -26.07 0.00 32.38
CA GLU A 111 -27.49 -0.27 32.63
C GLU A 111 -27.71 -0.14 34.14
N THR A 112 -28.39 0.93 34.52
CA THR A 112 -28.82 1.19 35.88
C THR A 112 -30.30 0.87 35.90
N THR A 113 -30.60 -0.27 36.53
CA THR A 113 -31.83 -0.71 37.22
C THR A 113 -33.18 -0.47 36.54
#